data_AF-A0A9P5ZKY4-F1
#
_entry.id   AF-A0A9P5ZKY4-F1
#
_cell.length_a   1.000
_cell.length_b   1.000
_cell.length_c   1.000
_cell.angle_alpha   90.00
_cell.angle_beta   90.00
_cell.angle_gamma   90.00
#
_symmetry.space_group_name_H-M   'P 1'
#
loop_
_entity.id
_entity.type
_entity.pdbx_description
1 polymer ?
#
loop_
_entity_poly.entity_id
_entity_poly.type
_entity_poly.pdbx_seq_one_letter_code
_entity_poly.pdbx_strand_id
1 'polypeptide(L)'
;CPTFLLAIAGLWLCVGGAYFTAEPMAQQFTDMVYTGCDSLREDHLLRVAKILFALKEGCSDLAQYYIGIEQKHRISMAKITHQPSDPAFFPSSTSYPFNSISVEFSYEALLVDRIKMRVPAKAIFRARARLAIGDCPVVVKFVRHYGGAAH
;
A
#
# COMPACT_ATOMS: atom_id res chain seq x y z
N CYS A 1 -0.22 1.45 -5.33
CA CYS A 1 -0.15 2.94 -5.40
C CYS A 1 -1.36 3.55 -4.68
N PRO A 2 -1.19 4.21 -3.53
CA PRO A 2 -2.25 4.93 -2.84
C PRO A 2 -2.61 6.25 -3.54
N THR A 3 -3.87 6.67 -3.47
CA THR A 3 -4.35 7.94 -4.02
C THR A 3 -5.55 8.44 -3.23
N PHE A 4 -5.80 9.75 -3.24
CA PHE A 4 -7.04 10.32 -2.76
C PHE A 4 -8.06 10.43 -3.90
N LEU A 5 -9.33 10.20 -3.57
CA LEU A 5 -10.46 10.39 -4.46
C LEU A 5 -11.30 11.55 -3.96
N LEU A 6 -11.66 12.46 -4.86
CA LEU A 6 -12.55 13.57 -4.57
C LEU A 6 -13.80 13.42 -5.44
N ALA A 7 -14.96 13.33 -4.80
CA ALA A 7 -16.25 13.38 -5.47
C ALA A 7 -16.89 14.75 -5.20
N ILE A 8 -17.27 15.45 -6.27
CA ILE A 8 -17.83 16.80 -6.21
C ILE A 8 -19.18 16.80 -6.93
N ALA A 9 -20.22 17.28 -6.24
CA ALA A 9 -21.55 17.46 -6.81
C ALA A 9 -22.08 18.85 -6.42
N GLY A 10 -21.76 19.86 -7.22
CA GLY A 10 -22.05 21.26 -6.87
C GLY A 10 -21.27 21.70 -5.63
N LEU A 11 -21.97 22.21 -4.62
CA LEU A 11 -21.42 22.62 -3.32
C LEU A 11 -21.27 21.44 -2.34
N TRP A 12 -21.13 20.21 -2.84
CA TRP A 12 -20.94 19.04 -1.99
C TRP A 12 -19.61 18.36 -2.35
N LEU A 13 -18.86 17.99 -1.32
CA LEU A 13 -17.55 17.36 -1.40
C LEU A 13 -17.52 16.07 -0.58
N CYS A 14 -17.03 14.99 -1.17
CA CYS A 14 -16.68 13.75 -0.47
C CYS A 14 -15.21 13.44 -0.72
N VAL A 15 -14.50 13.06 0.35
CA VAL A 15 -13.12 12.60 0.30
C VAL A 15 -13.08 11.08 0.53
N GLY A 16 -12.34 10.39 -0.30
CA GLY A 16 -12.03 8.97 -0.16
C GLY A 16 -10.57 8.69 -0.46
N GLY A 17 -10.18 7.43 -0.32
CA GLY A 17 -8.89 6.92 -0.71
C GLY A 17 -9.04 5.68 -1.57
N ALA A 18 -8.07 5.46 -2.44
CA ALA A 18 -7.95 4.21 -3.17
C ALA A 18 -6.52 3.73 -3.17
N TYR A 19 -6.34 2.42 -3.28
CA TYR A 19 -5.03 1.83 -3.46
C TYR A 19 -5.11 0.65 -4.41
N PHE A 20 -4.15 0.60 -5.32
CA PHE A 20 -4.02 -0.49 -6.28
C PHE A 20 -3.25 -1.66 -5.66
N THR A 21 -3.87 -2.85 -5.62
CA THR A 21 -3.23 -4.12 -5.28
C THR A 21 -3.36 -5.13 -6.43
N ALA A 22 -3.86 -6.34 -6.19
CA ALA A 22 -4.33 -7.22 -7.26
C ALA A 22 -5.66 -6.75 -7.88
N GLU A 23 -6.47 -6.09 -7.05
CA GLU A 23 -7.72 -5.45 -7.45
C GLU A 23 -7.69 -3.99 -6.93
N PRO A 24 -8.34 -3.06 -7.65
CA PRO A 24 -8.50 -1.70 -7.14
C PRO A 24 -9.41 -1.72 -5.91
N MET A 25 -8.92 -1.20 -4.80
CA MET A 25 -9.70 -1.04 -3.58
C MET A 25 -9.91 0.45 -3.33
N ALA A 26 -11.14 0.84 -3.02
CA ALA A 26 -11.51 2.21 -2.69
C ALA A 26 -12.32 2.23 -1.39
N GLN A 27 -12.08 3.25 -0.57
CA GLN A 27 -12.78 3.48 0.68
C GLN A 27 -13.17 4.95 0.78
N GLN A 28 -14.41 5.20 1.19
CA GLN A 28 -14.91 6.53 1.48
C GLN A 28 -14.46 6.95 2.90
N PHE A 29 -13.90 8.15 3.04
CA PHE A 29 -13.45 8.69 4.33
C PHE A 29 -14.43 9.67 4.94
N THR A 30 -15.16 10.41 4.10
CA THR A 30 -16.19 11.34 4.55
C THR A 30 -17.49 11.08 3.79
N ASP A 31 -18.62 11.40 4.40
CA ASP A 31 -19.87 11.56 3.66
C ASP A 31 -19.76 12.72 2.65
N MET A 32 -20.80 12.92 1.83
CA MET A 32 -20.95 14.15 1.05
C MET A 32 -21.19 15.32 2.01
N VAL A 33 -20.18 16.17 2.18
CA VAL A 33 -20.22 17.34 3.05
C VAL A 33 -20.52 18.57 2.20
N TYR A 34 -21.53 19.34 2.59
CA TYR A 34 -21.80 20.63 1.98
C TYR A 34 -20.61 21.58 2.23
N THR A 35 -20.22 22.36 1.24
CA THR A 35 -19.08 23.30 1.29
C THR A 35 -19.52 24.75 1.07
N GLY A 36 -20.82 24.99 0.94
CA GLY A 36 -21.36 26.34 0.84
C GLY A 36 -21.13 27.14 2.12
N CYS A 37 -20.88 28.43 1.95
CA CYS A 37 -20.67 29.35 3.06
C CYS A 37 -22.02 29.71 3.69
N ASP A 38 -22.21 29.34 4.96
CA ASP A 38 -23.29 29.81 5.81
C ASP A 38 -22.65 30.44 7.06
N SER A 39 -22.67 31.77 7.14
CA SER A 39 -22.03 32.54 8.20
C SER A 39 -22.62 32.28 9.58
N LEU A 40 -23.81 31.65 9.65
CA LEU A 40 -24.48 31.31 10.89
C LEU A 40 -24.10 29.90 11.40
N ARG A 41 -23.30 29.15 10.64
CA ARG A 41 -22.95 27.74 10.94
C ARG A 41 -21.45 27.55 11.09
N GLU A 42 -20.87 28.17 12.11
CA GLU A 42 -19.44 28.08 12.43
C GLU A 42 -18.95 26.63 12.58
N ASP A 43 -19.72 25.76 13.24
CA ASP A 43 -19.39 24.33 13.38
C ASP A 43 -19.24 23.61 12.03
N HIS A 44 -20.07 23.99 11.06
CA HIS A 44 -20.02 23.41 9.72
C HIS A 44 -18.78 23.87 8.98
N LEU A 45 -18.48 25.17 9.04
CA LEU A 45 -17.25 25.74 8.49
C LEU A 45 -16.02 25.06 9.09
N LEU A 46 -16.00 24.88 10.41
CA LEU A 46 -14.91 24.21 11.12
C LEU A 46 -14.78 22.74 10.71
N ARG A 47 -15.90 22.03 10.50
CA ARG A 47 -15.88 20.64 9.99
C ARG A 47 -15.26 20.56 8.59
N VAL A 48 -15.69 21.43 7.68
CA VAL A 48 -15.15 21.47 6.31
C VAL A 48 -13.66 21.84 6.33
N ALA A 49 -13.28 22.84 7.13
CA ALA A 49 -11.88 23.24 7.31
C ALA A 49 -11.01 22.08 7.81
N LYS A 50 -11.48 21.32 8.81
CA LYS A 50 -10.77 20.13 9.32
C LYS A 50 -10.59 19.06 8.25
N ILE A 51 -11.60 18.80 7.42
CA ILE A 51 -11.52 17.83 6.32
C ILE A 51 -10.48 18.28 5.29
N LEU A 52 -10.53 19.53 4.85
CA LEU A 52 -9.59 20.08 3.87
C LEU A 52 -8.16 20.15 4.42
N PHE A 53 -8.01 20.49 5.70
CA PHE A 53 -6.72 20.46 6.38
C PHE A 53 -6.15 19.05 6.45
N ALA A 54 -6.95 18.06 6.87
CA ALA A 54 -6.53 16.66 6.90
C ALA A 54 -6.17 16.13 5.50
N LEU A 55 -6.91 16.53 4.46
CA LEU A 55 -6.59 16.20 3.07
C LEU A 55 -5.26 16.82 2.63
N LYS A 56 -4.98 18.07 3.00
CA LYS A 56 -3.69 18.73 2.72
C LYS A 56 -2.51 17.98 3.35
N GLU A 57 -2.63 17.62 4.62
CA GLU A 57 -1.61 16.84 5.33
C GLU A 57 -1.42 15.48 4.65
N GLY A 58 -2.53 14.77 4.35
CA GLY A 58 -2.48 13.50 3.63
C GLY A 58 -1.84 13.61 2.25
N CYS A 59 -2.09 14.67 1.48
CA CYS A 59 -1.44 14.92 0.20
C CYS A 59 0.08 15.15 0.36
N SER A 60 0.50 15.80 1.45
CA SER A 60 1.92 16.00 1.77
C SER A 60 2.59 14.66 2.09
N ASP A 61 1.93 13.82 2.91
CA ASP A 61 2.40 12.46 3.22
C ASP A 61 2.47 11.60 1.97
N LEU A 62 1.47 11.70 1.08
CA LEU A 62 1.44 10.97 -0.17
C LEU A 62 2.57 11.39 -1.12
N ALA A 63 2.86 12.69 -1.20
CA ALA A 63 4.00 13.19 -1.96
C ALA A 63 5.33 12.67 -1.40
N GLN A 64 5.52 12.71 -0.08
CA GLN A 64 6.70 12.15 0.58
C GLN A 64 6.84 10.64 0.32
N TYR A 65 5.75 9.89 0.36
CA TYR A 65 5.72 8.48 0.02
C TYR A 65 6.23 8.22 -1.40
N TYR A 66 5.74 8.97 -2.39
CA TYR A 66 6.16 8.80 -3.78
C TYR A 66 7.62 9.21 -4.01
N ILE A 67 8.09 10.30 -3.39
CA ILE A 67 9.51 10.68 -3.39
C ILE A 67 10.37 9.54 -2.82
N GLY A 68 9.93 8.93 -1.71
CA GLY A 68 10.62 7.79 -1.11
C GLY A 68 10.69 6.57 -2.03
N ILE A 69 9.66 6.30 -2.83
CA ILE A 69 9.67 5.25 -3.85
C ILE A 69 10.67 5.58 -4.95
N GLU A 70 10.63 6.79 -5.51
CA GLU A 70 11.55 7.21 -6.59
C GLU A 70 13.01 7.13 -6.15
N GLN A 71 13.30 7.56 -4.92
CA GLN A 71 14.63 7.49 -4.35
C GLN A 71 15.11 6.05 -4.18
N LYS A 72 14.25 5.16 -3.65
CA LYS A 72 14.56 3.73 -3.53
C LYS A 72 14.76 3.08 -4.89
N HIS A 73 13.94 3.42 -5.88
CA HIS A 73 14.04 2.90 -7.24
C HIS A 73 15.35 3.36 -7.91
N ARG A 74 15.73 4.64 -7.76
CA ARG A 74 17.03 5.15 -8.22
C ARG A 74 18.22 4.45 -7.55
N ILE A 75 18.17 4.24 -6.23
CA ILE A 75 19.24 3.55 -5.48
C ILE A 75 19.34 2.08 -5.91
N SER A 76 18.20 1.43 -6.17
CA SER A 76 18.11 0.07 -6.71
C SER A 76 18.69 -0.02 -8.13
N MET A 77 18.37 0.92 -9.02
CA MET A 77 18.93 0.97 -10.38
C MET A 77 20.43 1.26 -10.41
N ALA A 78 20.97 1.99 -9.42
CA ALA A 78 22.41 2.21 -9.27
C ALA A 78 23.16 0.99 -8.69
N LYS A 79 22.44 -0.01 -8.13
CA LYS A 79 22.98 -1.25 -7.56
C LYS A 79 22.40 -2.48 -8.29
N ILE A 80 22.97 -2.78 -9.46
CA ILE A 80 23.07 -4.12 -10.08
C ILE A 80 21.88 -4.63 -10.92
N THR A 81 22.29 -5.11 -12.10
CA THR A 81 21.71 -5.84 -13.25
C THR A 81 20.65 -6.93 -13.08
N HIS A 82 20.08 -7.20 -11.90
CA HIS A 82 19.05 -8.24 -11.76
C HIS A 82 18.05 -7.88 -10.67
N GLN A 83 17.12 -6.98 -10.96
CA GLN A 83 15.95 -6.79 -10.10
C GLN A 83 14.65 -6.88 -10.91
N PRO A 84 13.60 -7.51 -10.37
CA PRO A 84 12.41 -7.86 -11.14
C PRO A 84 11.62 -6.62 -11.47
N SER A 85 10.96 -6.69 -12.62
CA SER A 85 9.95 -5.75 -13.08
C SER A 85 8.85 -5.58 -12.00
N ASP A 86 8.83 -4.38 -11.43
CA ASP A 86 7.73 -3.78 -10.69
C ASP A 86 7.68 -3.99 -9.15
N PRO A 87 8.32 -3.08 -8.37
CA PRO A 87 8.24 -3.06 -6.90
C PRO A 87 6.86 -2.70 -6.35
N ALA A 88 5.90 -2.28 -7.18
CA ALA A 88 4.55 -1.88 -6.72
C ALA A 88 3.72 -3.04 -6.17
N PHE A 89 4.17 -4.28 -6.34
CA PHE A 89 3.44 -5.49 -5.95
C PHE A 89 3.97 -6.20 -4.71
N PHE A 90 5.02 -5.69 -4.07
CA PHE A 90 5.59 -6.34 -2.90
C PHE A 90 4.94 -5.86 -1.60
N PRO A 91 4.49 -6.77 -0.73
CA PRO A 91 3.94 -6.44 0.58
C PRO A 91 4.97 -5.75 1.48
N SER A 92 4.48 -4.98 2.46
CA SER A 92 5.35 -4.22 3.39
C SER A 92 6.10 -5.09 4.40
N SER A 93 5.63 -6.32 4.66
CA SER A 93 6.30 -7.25 5.57
C SER A 93 7.61 -7.73 4.97
N THR A 94 8.73 -7.49 5.66
CA THR A 94 10.10 -7.87 5.24
C THR A 94 10.87 -8.62 6.33
N SER A 95 10.18 -9.12 7.35
CA SER A 95 10.78 -9.98 8.38
C SER A 95 9.77 -10.99 8.94
N TYR A 96 10.27 -12.08 9.53
CA TYR A 96 9.48 -13.07 10.25
C TYR A 96 10.25 -13.62 11.46
N PRO A 97 9.57 -14.07 12.52
CA PRO A 97 10.22 -14.71 13.65
C PRO A 97 10.65 -16.15 13.34
N PHE A 98 11.87 -16.51 13.69
CA PHE A 98 12.40 -17.88 13.63
C PHE A 98 13.32 -18.14 14.82
N ASN A 99 13.03 -19.17 15.62
CA ASN A 99 13.81 -19.49 16.84
C ASN A 99 14.05 -18.26 17.75
N SER A 100 13.02 -17.45 17.97
CA SER A 100 13.06 -16.22 18.79
C SER A 100 13.95 -15.09 18.23
N ILE A 101 14.37 -15.19 16.96
CA ILE A 101 15.15 -14.18 16.25
C ILE A 101 14.30 -13.65 15.08
N SER A 102 14.34 -12.34 14.84
CA SER A 102 13.72 -11.73 13.65
C SER A 102 14.62 -11.94 12.44
N VAL A 103 14.16 -12.69 11.45
CA VAL A 103 14.87 -12.93 10.19
C VAL A 103 14.34 -11.96 9.13
N GLU A 104 15.22 -11.11 8.61
CA GLU A 104 14.89 -10.21 7.51
C GLU A 104 14.92 -10.93 6.17
N PHE A 105 14.09 -10.49 5.22
CA PHE A 105 14.09 -10.99 3.86
C PHE A 105 13.75 -9.89 2.84
N SER A 106 14.17 -10.11 1.59
CA SER A 106 13.83 -9.26 0.45
C SER A 106 13.09 -10.03 -0.63
N TYR A 107 12.02 -9.45 -1.17
CA TYR A 107 11.26 -10.06 -2.27
C TYR A 107 12.06 -10.09 -3.58
N GLU A 108 11.92 -11.21 -4.31
CA GLU A 108 12.57 -11.44 -5.60
C GLU A 108 11.59 -11.66 -6.75
N ALA A 109 10.37 -12.14 -6.55
CA ALA A 109 9.40 -12.28 -7.65
C ALA A 109 8.02 -12.65 -7.12
N LEU A 110 6.98 -12.34 -7.89
CA LEU A 110 5.68 -13.02 -7.75
C LEU A 110 5.78 -14.42 -8.36
N LEU A 111 5.36 -15.46 -7.63
CA LEU A 111 5.40 -16.85 -8.09
C LEU A 111 4.11 -17.30 -8.80
N VAL A 112 3.10 -16.44 -8.86
CA VAL A 112 1.81 -16.75 -9.49
C VAL A 112 1.64 -15.92 -10.76
N ASP A 113 1.40 -16.61 -11.88
CA ASP A 113 0.98 -15.98 -13.13
C ASP A 113 -0.48 -15.52 -13.00
N ARG A 114 -0.66 -14.20 -12.78
CA ARG A 114 -1.98 -13.58 -12.63
C ARG A 114 -2.82 -13.64 -13.91
N ILE A 115 -2.20 -13.78 -15.08
CA ILE A 115 -2.91 -13.82 -16.36
C ILE A 115 -3.54 -15.20 -16.57
N LYS A 116 -2.84 -16.27 -16.16
CA LYS A 116 -3.34 -17.66 -16.29
C LYS A 116 -4.30 -18.06 -15.17
N MET A 117 -4.11 -17.54 -13.96
CA MET A 117 -4.98 -17.88 -12.83
C MET A 117 -6.08 -16.82 -12.68
N ARG A 118 -7.29 -17.11 -13.20
CA ARG A 118 -8.55 -16.39 -12.91
C ARG A 118 -9.00 -16.56 -11.43
N VAL A 119 -8.07 -16.45 -10.50
CA VAL A 119 -8.27 -16.61 -9.06
C VAL A 119 -7.80 -15.30 -8.43
N PRO A 120 -8.53 -14.72 -7.45
CA PRO A 120 -8.06 -13.56 -6.72
C PRO A 120 -6.63 -13.84 -6.25
N ALA A 121 -5.69 -13.00 -6.66
CA ALA A 121 -4.27 -13.32 -6.69
C ALA A 121 -3.81 -13.88 -5.33
N LYS A 122 -3.52 -15.19 -5.27
CA LYS A 122 -2.77 -15.73 -4.15
C LYS A 122 -1.42 -15.02 -4.17
N ALA A 123 -1.18 -14.16 -3.19
CA ALA A 123 0.04 -13.39 -3.09
C ALA A 123 1.14 -14.33 -2.58
N ILE A 124 1.72 -15.11 -3.51
CA ILE A 124 2.83 -16.02 -3.28
C ILE A 124 4.05 -15.39 -3.93
N PHE A 125 5.07 -15.13 -3.13
CA PHE A 125 6.27 -14.47 -3.55
C PHE A 125 7.49 -15.34 -3.29
N ARG A 126 8.44 -15.30 -4.21
CA ARG A 126 9.80 -15.73 -3.97
C ARG A 126 10.52 -14.59 -3.25
N ALA A 127 11.25 -14.92 -2.19
CA ALA A 127 12.05 -13.98 -1.44
C ALA A 127 13.37 -14.64 -1.00
N ARG A 128 14.30 -13.84 -0.50
CA ARG A 128 15.59 -14.27 0.02
C ARG A 128 15.73 -13.80 1.46
N ALA A 129 15.81 -14.75 2.38
CA ALA A 129 16.05 -14.50 3.80
C ALA A 129 17.55 -14.32 4.06
N ARG A 130 17.89 -13.30 4.84
CA ARG A 130 19.26 -13.03 5.29
C ARG A 130 19.49 -13.71 6.63
N LEU A 131 20.27 -14.78 6.63
CA LEU A 131 20.65 -15.50 7.84
C LEU A 131 22.15 -15.34 8.08
N ALA A 132 22.59 -15.51 9.33
CA ALA A 132 24.01 -15.45 9.70
C ALA A 132 24.88 -16.48 8.95
N ILE A 133 24.27 -17.57 8.49
CA ILE A 133 24.91 -18.70 7.81
C ILE A 133 24.87 -18.54 6.27
N GLY A 134 24.36 -17.40 5.78
CA GLY A 134 24.20 -17.10 4.37
C GLY A 134 22.74 -16.94 3.94
N ASP A 135 22.54 -16.41 2.74
CA ASP A 135 21.22 -16.14 2.21
C ASP A 135 20.48 -17.44 1.83
N CYS A 136 19.21 -17.55 2.23
CA CYS A 136 18.38 -18.71 1.97
C CYS A 136 17.14 -18.32 1.12
N PRO A 137 16.80 -19.06 0.05
CA PRO A 137 15.55 -18.83 -0.68
C PRO A 137 14.35 -19.21 0.18
N VAL A 138 13.36 -18.32 0.25
CA VAL A 138 12.11 -18.54 0.99
C VAL A 138 10.89 -18.21 0.12
N VAL A 139 9.76 -18.82 0.44
CA VAL A 139 8.47 -18.53 -0.20
C VAL A 139 7.57 -17.83 0.82
N VAL A 140 7.12 -16.63 0.48
CA VAL A 140 6.19 -15.85 1.31
C VAL A 140 4.79 -16.00 0.73
N LYS A 141 3.88 -16.57 1.52
CA LYS A 141 2.49 -16.80 1.12
C LYS A 141 1.55 -16.08 2.08
N PHE A 142 0.72 -15.19 1.54
CA PHE A 142 -0.34 -14.55 2.30
C PHE A 142 -1.62 -15.39 2.24
N VAL A 143 -2.19 -15.68 3.40
CA VAL A 143 -3.43 -16.46 3.55
C VAL A 143 -4.40 -15.72 4.46
N ARG A 144 -5.71 -15.81 4.19
CA ARG A 144 -6.76 -15.28 5.09
C ARG A 144 -6.87 -16.10 6.38
N HIS A 145 -6.70 -17.42 6.28
CA HIS A 145 -6.68 -18.34 7.40
C HIS A 145 -5.49 -19.30 7.24
N TYR A 146 -4.68 -19.42 8.30
CA TYR A 146 -3.56 -20.36 8.33
C TYR A 146 -4.09 -21.75 8.73
N GLY A 147 -4.19 -22.65 7.75
CA GLY A 147 -4.58 -24.04 7.98
C GLY A 147 -3.41 -24.87 8.50
N GLY A 148 -3.00 -24.63 9.76
CA GLY A 148 -1.83 -25.30 10.35
C GLY A 148 -1.89 -26.82 10.36
N ALA A 149 -3.10 -27.42 10.33
CA ALA A 149 -3.29 -28.86 10.26
C ALA A 149 -2.92 -29.50 8.90
N ALA A 150 -2.68 -28.70 7.86
CA ALA A 150 -2.30 -29.17 6.52
C ALA A 150 -0.80 -29.02 6.21
N HIS A 151 0.01 -28.67 7.21
CA HIS A 151 1.46 -28.48 7.11
C HIS A 151 2.18 -29.50 8.00
#